data_AF-A0A2H3K898-F1
#
_entry.id   AF-A0A2H3K898-F1
#
_cell.length_a   1.000
_cell.length_b   1.000
_cell.length_c   1.000
_cell.angle_alpha   90.00
_cell.angle_beta   90.00
_cell.angle_gamma   90.00
#
_symmetry.space_group_name_H-M   'P 1'
#
loop_
_entity.id
_entity.type
_entity.pdbx_description
1 polymer ?
#
loop_
_entity_poly.entity_id
_entity_poly.type
_entity_poly.pdbx_seq_one_letter_code
_entity_poly.pdbx_strand_id
1 'polypeptide(L)'
;MRNLFYLFICGQFLITSCNSKKEEFTLIGKWQLTKTISGNGGGKNYQSDVSNGRIFEFKNNGEILDKLGLIGKYQIDSTKTYLQISFPNSEVEYFNYYSEENNYNKMTLNPVNSEHQLICDCGCSEIYKKLK
;
A
#
# COMPACT_ATOMS: atom_id res chain seq x y z
N MET A 1 -56.13 12.32 42.97
CA MET A 1 -56.49 11.61 41.72
C MET A 1 -56.01 12.46 40.56
N ARG A 2 -55.20 12.05 39.59
CA ARG A 2 -54.65 10.74 39.23
C ARG A 2 -53.65 11.01 38.08
N ASN A 3 -52.40 10.54 38.23
CA ASN A 3 -51.38 10.18 37.20
C ASN A 3 -50.83 11.34 36.33
N LEU A 4 -49.57 11.81 36.37
CA LEU A 4 -48.24 11.19 36.52
C LEU A 4 -47.96 10.04 35.52
N PHE A 5 -46.87 10.18 34.75
CA PHE A 5 -46.38 9.33 33.65
C PHE A 5 -47.26 9.44 32.39
N TYR A 6 -46.84 9.96 31.24
CA TYR A 6 -45.73 9.52 30.39
C TYR A 6 -45.20 10.69 29.57
N LEU A 7 -44.11 11.29 30.02
CA LEU A 7 -43.27 12.20 29.23
C LEU A 7 -41.88 11.64 29.48
N PHE A 8 -41.31 10.98 28.47
CA PHE A 8 -40.10 10.14 28.43
C PHE A 8 -40.48 8.76 27.88
N ILE A 9 -40.24 8.55 26.60
CA ILE A 9 -39.77 7.32 25.91
C ILE A 9 -39.95 7.63 24.41
N CYS A 10 -39.16 8.59 23.92
CA CYS A 10 -38.92 8.80 22.48
C CYS A 10 -37.58 9.51 22.23
N GLY A 11 -36.68 9.53 23.23
CA GLY A 11 -35.46 10.36 23.25
C GLY A 11 -34.16 9.56 23.36
N GLN A 12 -34.16 8.28 22.97
CA GLN A 12 -32.96 7.44 22.99
C GLN A 12 -32.98 6.48 21.79
N PHE A 13 -33.25 6.99 20.57
CA PHE A 13 -32.74 6.32 19.39
C PHE A 13 -31.24 6.53 19.39
N LEU A 14 -30.58 5.47 19.85
CA LEU A 14 -29.16 5.25 19.93
C LEU A 14 -28.47 5.68 18.62
N ILE A 15 -27.97 6.91 18.60
CA ILE A 15 -26.84 7.30 17.74
C ILE A 15 -25.57 6.65 18.30
N THR A 16 -25.50 5.32 18.25
CA THR A 16 -24.21 4.64 18.28
C THR A 16 -23.54 4.92 16.95
N SER A 17 -22.92 6.10 16.85
CA SER A 17 -21.90 6.35 15.85
C SER A 17 -20.79 5.33 16.10
N CYS A 18 -20.83 4.23 15.35
CA CYS A 18 -19.75 3.28 15.31
C CYS A 18 -18.56 4.02 14.69
N ASN A 19 -17.65 4.52 15.53
CA ASN A 19 -16.35 5.02 15.11
C ASN A 19 -15.52 3.83 14.61
N SER A 20 -15.90 3.24 13.48
CA SER A 20 -14.98 2.39 12.72
C SER A 20 -13.90 3.32 12.21
N LYS A 21 -12.75 3.37 12.89
CA LYS A 21 -11.55 3.97 12.32
C LYS A 21 -11.31 3.24 11.01
N LYS A 22 -11.61 3.89 9.89
CA LYS A 22 -11.18 3.38 8.59
C LYS A 22 -9.66 3.43 8.64
N GLU A 23 -9.03 2.27 8.55
CA GLU A 23 -7.60 2.23 8.31
C GLU A 23 -7.34 3.03 7.02
N GLU A 24 -6.27 3.80 6.99
CA GLU A 24 -5.85 4.52 5.79
C GLU A 24 -4.54 3.91 5.31
N PHE A 25 -4.34 3.91 4.00
CA PHE A 25 -3.07 3.49 3.44
C PHE A 25 -1.94 4.39 3.96
N THR A 26 -0.85 3.77 4.37
CA THR A 26 0.41 4.48 4.60
C THR A 26 1.57 3.61 4.14
N LEU A 27 2.45 4.20 3.32
CA LEU A 27 3.67 3.56 2.86
C LEU A 27 4.61 3.22 4.03
N ILE A 28 4.55 3.98 5.13
CA ILE A 28 5.42 3.79 6.28
C ILE A 28 5.22 2.41 6.90
N GLY A 29 6.34 1.74 7.18
CA GLY A 29 6.38 0.41 7.78
C GLY A 29 7.12 -0.61 6.92
N LYS A 30 7.03 -1.87 7.34
CA LYS A 30 7.70 -3.00 6.70
C LYS A 30 6.79 -3.69 5.70
N TRP A 31 7.32 -3.98 4.51
CA TRP A 31 6.59 -4.58 3.40
C TRP A 31 7.41 -5.73 2.82
N GLN A 32 6.78 -6.88 2.64
CA GLN A 32 7.41 -8.05 2.04
C GLN A 32 6.78 -8.33 0.67
N LEU A 33 7.61 -8.53 -0.35
CA LEU A 33 7.17 -9.02 -1.65
C LEU A 33 6.61 -10.44 -1.47
N THR A 34 5.35 -10.62 -1.88
CA THR A 34 4.64 -11.90 -1.73
C THR A 34 4.19 -12.48 -3.05
N LYS A 35 3.99 -11.66 -4.09
CA LYS A 35 3.66 -12.15 -5.44
C LYS A 35 4.28 -11.29 -6.52
N THR A 36 4.58 -11.90 -7.65
CA THR A 36 4.88 -11.21 -8.90
C THR A 36 3.83 -11.55 -9.96
N ILE A 37 3.49 -10.57 -10.78
CA ILE A 37 2.63 -10.73 -11.95
C ILE A 37 3.46 -10.38 -13.18
N SER A 38 3.45 -11.25 -14.17
CA SER A 38 4.12 -11.05 -15.46
C SER A 38 3.24 -11.60 -16.59
N GLY A 39 3.05 -10.85 -17.68
CA GLY A 39 2.41 -11.36 -18.90
C GLY A 39 3.42 -11.66 -20.02
N ASN A 40 3.00 -12.44 -21.02
CA ASN A 40 3.84 -12.77 -22.19
C ASN A 40 3.38 -12.16 -23.54
N GLY A 41 2.49 -11.16 -23.51
CA GLY A 41 1.97 -10.50 -24.72
C GLY A 41 0.79 -11.22 -25.39
N GLY A 42 0.50 -12.48 -25.01
CA GLY A 42 -0.64 -13.24 -25.51
C GLY A 42 -1.95 -13.09 -24.71
N GLY A 43 -2.08 -12.06 -23.87
CA GLY A 43 -3.27 -11.82 -23.04
C GLY A 43 -3.39 -12.70 -21.79
N LYS A 44 -2.37 -13.54 -21.50
CA LYS A 44 -2.30 -14.34 -20.26
C LYS A 44 -1.30 -13.72 -19.29
N ASN A 45 -1.77 -13.48 -18.07
CA ASN A 45 -0.94 -13.07 -16.94
C ASN A 45 -0.60 -14.29 -16.09
N TYR A 46 0.67 -14.44 -15.76
CA TYR A 46 1.17 -15.43 -14.83
C TYR A 46 1.37 -14.77 -13.48
N GLN A 47 0.90 -15.43 -12.43
CA GLN A 47 1.11 -15.02 -11.05
C GLN A 47 2.01 -16.05 -10.38
N SER A 48 3.05 -15.58 -9.69
CA SER A 48 3.93 -16.44 -8.91
C SER A 48 3.95 -15.97 -7.47
N ASP A 49 3.70 -16.88 -6.53
CA ASP A 49 3.90 -16.60 -5.10
C ASP A 49 5.40 -16.59 -4.78
N VAL A 50 5.79 -15.72 -3.85
CA VAL A 50 7.18 -15.52 -3.41
C VAL A 50 7.24 -15.74 -1.90
N SER A 51 7.87 -16.84 -1.48
CA SER A 51 7.93 -17.26 -0.07
C SER A 51 8.99 -16.51 0.75
N ASN A 52 10.00 -15.92 0.11
CA ASN A 52 11.09 -15.18 0.75
C ASN A 52 11.44 -13.90 -0.04
N GLY A 53 10.41 -13.14 -0.42
CA GLY A 53 10.59 -11.96 -1.26
C GLY A 53 11.34 -10.84 -0.56
N ARG A 54 11.81 -9.87 -1.35
CA ARG A 54 12.49 -8.67 -0.86
C ARG A 54 11.62 -7.95 0.18
N ILE A 55 12.28 -7.40 1.20
CA ILE A 55 11.63 -6.63 2.26
C ILE A 55 12.12 -5.19 2.17
N PHE A 56 11.17 -4.26 2.24
CA PHE A 56 11.45 -2.84 2.39
C PHE A 56 10.86 -2.31 3.70
N GLU A 57 11.62 -1.50 4.42
CA GLU A 57 11.13 -0.71 5.56
C GLU A 57 11.17 0.77 5.20
N PHE A 58 10.01 1.39 5.02
CA PHE A 58 9.88 2.82 4.77
C PHE A 58 9.74 3.57 6.09
N LYS A 59 10.62 4.54 6.32
CA LYS A 59 10.60 5.41 7.50
C LYS A 59 10.05 6.79 7.17
N ASN A 60 9.47 7.44 8.17
CA ASN A 60 8.86 8.77 8.03
C ASN A 60 9.82 9.91 7.64
N ASN A 61 11.14 9.67 7.70
CA ASN A 61 12.19 10.63 7.35
C ASN A 61 12.67 10.51 5.90
N GLY A 62 12.01 9.68 5.07
CA GLY A 62 12.41 9.46 3.67
C GLY A 62 13.51 8.40 3.49
N GLU A 63 13.91 7.70 4.56
CA GLU A 63 14.79 6.53 4.46
C GLU A 63 14.00 5.27 4.11
N ILE A 64 14.64 4.41 3.32
CA ILE A 64 14.17 3.05 3.05
C ILE A 64 15.28 2.07 3.42
N LEU A 65 14.94 0.96 4.07
CA LEU A 65 15.88 -0.13 4.36
C LEU A 65 15.51 -1.36 3.58
N ASP A 66 16.50 -2.06 3.04
CA ASP A 66 16.31 -3.41 2.50
C ASP A 66 16.37 -4.48 3.61
N LYS A 67 16.21 -5.75 3.23
CA LYS A 67 16.27 -6.89 4.14
C LYS A 67 17.63 -7.03 4.86
N LEU A 68 18.71 -6.51 4.28
CA LEU A 68 20.07 -6.57 4.84
C LEU A 68 20.41 -5.35 5.70
N GLY A 69 19.49 -4.38 5.80
CA GLY A 69 19.69 -3.13 6.53
C GLY A 69 20.48 -2.08 5.75
N LEU A 70 20.66 -2.26 4.44
CA LEU A 70 21.22 -1.22 3.57
C LEU A 70 20.26 -0.03 3.57
N ILE A 71 20.78 1.16 3.85
CA ILE A 71 19.99 2.39 3.92
C ILE A 71 20.00 3.07 2.55
N GLY A 72 18.82 3.22 1.99
CA GLY A 72 18.54 4.03 0.81
C GLY A 72 17.66 5.23 1.13
N LYS A 73 17.22 5.91 0.08
CA LYS A 73 16.24 6.99 0.15
C LYS A 73 15.04 6.65 -0.73
N TYR A 74 13.88 7.16 -0.36
CA TYR A 74 12.72 7.14 -1.22
C TYR A 74 12.10 8.53 -1.32
N GLN A 75 11.42 8.77 -2.45
CA GLN A 75 10.65 9.98 -2.69
C GLN A 75 9.31 9.60 -3.30
N ILE A 76 8.28 10.33 -2.90
CA ILE A 76 6.95 10.22 -3.48
C ILE A 76 6.67 11.53 -4.20
N ASP A 77 6.10 11.44 -5.39
CA ASP A 77 5.71 12.62 -6.16
C ASP A 77 4.55 13.40 -5.49
N SER A 78 4.26 14.59 -6.01
CA SER A 78 3.18 15.42 -5.46
C SER A 78 1.79 14.79 -5.58
N THR A 79 1.59 13.87 -6.55
CA THR A 79 0.31 13.18 -6.75
C THR A 79 0.15 11.94 -5.86
N LYS A 80 1.20 11.52 -5.14
CA LYS A 80 1.22 10.29 -4.34
C LYS A 80 0.94 9.01 -5.13
N THR A 81 1.38 8.99 -6.38
CA THR A 81 1.20 7.86 -7.31
C THR A 81 2.54 7.25 -7.70
N TYR A 82 3.61 8.05 -7.67
CA TYR A 82 4.93 7.62 -8.08
C TYR A 82 5.89 7.55 -6.90
N LEU A 83 6.64 6.46 -6.86
CA LEU A 83 7.63 6.14 -5.86
C LEU A 83 8.98 5.98 -6.54
N GLN A 84 9.94 6.78 -6.12
CA GLN A 84 11.35 6.64 -6.47
C GLN A 84 12.09 6.01 -5.30
N ILE A 85 12.93 5.00 -5.56
CA ILE A 85 13.80 4.34 -4.57
C ILE A 85 15.24 4.42 -5.06
N SER A 86 16.17 4.75 -4.17
CA SER A 86 17.60 4.73 -4.46
C SER A 86 18.41 4.15 -3.31
N PHE A 87 19.27 3.19 -3.62
CA PHE A 87 20.26 2.66 -2.70
C PHE A 87 21.68 3.10 -3.12
N PRO A 88 22.65 3.20 -2.19
CA PRO A 88 24.04 3.49 -2.53
C PRO A 88 24.58 2.52 -3.58
N ASN A 89 25.26 3.04 -4.60
CA ASN A 89 25.86 2.26 -5.70
C ASN A 89 24.87 1.40 -6.52
N SER A 90 23.58 1.73 -6.49
CA SER A 90 22.54 1.05 -7.27
C SER A 90 21.87 2.04 -8.22
N GLU A 91 21.26 1.53 -9.29
CA GLU A 91 20.39 2.33 -10.14
C GLU A 91 19.15 2.80 -9.36
N VAL A 92 18.57 3.90 -9.80
CA VAL A 92 17.33 4.42 -9.22
C VAL A 92 16.17 3.63 -9.79
N GLU A 93 15.34 3.06 -8.91
CA GLU A 93 14.13 2.35 -9.27
C GLU A 93 12.94 3.32 -9.20
N TYR A 94 12.06 3.27 -10.21
CA TYR A 94 10.84 4.07 -10.26
C TYR A 94 9.62 3.16 -10.37
N PHE A 95 8.58 3.48 -9.60
CA PHE A 95 7.35 2.72 -9.54
C PHE A 95 6.14 3.64 -9.61
N ASN A 96 5.10 3.22 -10.33
CA ASN A 96 3.75 3.57 -9.96
C ASN A 96 3.33 2.65 -8.80
N TYR A 97 2.80 3.21 -7.72
CA TYR A 97 2.34 2.43 -6.58
C TYR A 97 0.89 2.75 -6.19
N TYR A 98 0.19 1.74 -5.70
CA TYR A 98 -1.16 1.89 -5.16
C TYR A 98 -1.48 0.78 -4.15
N SER A 99 -2.47 1.03 -3.30
CA SER A 99 -3.10 0.01 -2.47
C SER A 99 -4.51 -0.28 -2.98
N GLU A 100 -4.96 -1.52 -2.82
CA GLU A 100 -6.34 -1.88 -3.12
C GLU A 100 -7.31 -1.21 -2.13
N GLU A 101 -8.47 -0.77 -2.64
CA GLU A 101 -9.54 -0.27 -1.79
C GLU A 101 -9.90 -1.32 -0.74
N ASN A 102 -9.94 -0.91 0.53
CA ASN A 102 -10.21 -1.78 1.69
C ASN A 102 -9.13 -2.82 2.01
N ASN A 103 -7.94 -2.75 1.39
CA ASN A 103 -6.80 -3.59 1.76
C ASN A 103 -5.51 -2.76 1.86
N TYR A 104 -5.44 -1.96 2.93
CA TYR A 104 -4.30 -1.07 3.22
C TYR A 104 -3.03 -1.81 3.67
N ASN A 105 -3.13 -3.12 3.88
CA ASN A 105 -1.99 -4.01 4.15
C ASN A 105 -1.43 -4.65 2.88
N LYS A 106 -1.87 -4.19 1.70
CA LYS A 106 -1.38 -4.63 0.40
C LYS A 106 -0.99 -3.42 -0.44
N MET A 107 0.17 -3.51 -1.07
CA MET A 107 0.71 -2.49 -1.98
C MET A 107 1.13 -3.17 -3.26
N THR A 108 0.80 -2.58 -4.39
CA THR A 108 1.30 -3.01 -5.70
C THR A 108 2.31 -1.99 -6.20
N LEU A 109 3.47 -2.46 -6.66
CA LEU A 109 4.48 -1.67 -7.34
C LEU A 109 4.55 -2.09 -8.81
N ASN A 110 4.35 -1.14 -9.72
CA ASN A 110 4.49 -1.32 -11.15
C ASN A 110 5.75 -0.58 -11.63
N PRO A 111 6.76 -1.28 -12.17
CA PRO A 111 7.96 -0.62 -12.68
C PRO A 111 7.64 0.37 -13.80
N VAL A 112 8.19 1.57 -13.68
CA VAL A 112 8.11 2.65 -14.68
C VAL A 112 9.50 3.22 -14.95
N ASN A 113 9.68 3.92 -16.07
CA ASN A 113 10.92 4.65 -16.32
C ASN A 113 10.93 5.99 -15.56
N SER A 114 12.02 6.74 -15.67
CA SER A 114 12.16 8.07 -15.06
C SER A 114 11.15 9.11 -15.58
N GLU A 115 10.48 8.83 -16.69
CA GLU A 115 9.39 9.64 -17.26
C GLU A 115 8.00 9.12 -16.85
N HIS A 116 7.95 8.18 -15.89
CA HIS A 116 6.72 7.57 -15.38
C HIS A 116 5.93 6.73 -16.39
N GLN A 117 6.57 6.29 -17.47
CA GLN A 117 5.96 5.38 -18.45
C GLN A 117 6.16 3.93 -18.01
N LEU A 118 5.13 3.11 -18.18
CA LEU A 118 5.20 1.68 -17.92
C LEU A 118 6.28 1.04 -18.80
N ILE A 119 7.22 0.32 -18.19
CA ILE A 119 8.35 -0.31 -18.90
C ILE A 119 7.94 -1.61 -19.58
N CYS A 120 6.78 -2.17 -19.24
CA CYS A 120 6.35 -3.43 -19.83
C CYS A 120 4.94 -3.42 -20.38
N ASP A 121 4.84 -4.03 -21.55
CA ASP A 121 3.64 -4.11 -22.40
C ASP A 121 2.61 -5.12 -21.86
N CYS A 122 3.02 -6.05 -20.98
CA CYS A 122 2.21 -7.21 -20.61
C CYS A 122 1.91 -7.31 -19.11
N GLY A 123 2.05 -6.22 -18.37
CA GLY A 123 1.82 -6.19 -16.91
C GLY A 123 2.98 -6.78 -16.13
N CYS A 124 3.64 -5.92 -15.36
CA CYS A 124 4.69 -6.28 -14.42
C CYS A 124 4.31 -5.61 -13.12
N SER A 125 3.93 -6.44 -12.15
CA SER A 125 3.47 -5.95 -10.87
C SER A 125 4.10 -6.77 -9.77
N GLU A 126 4.59 -6.07 -8.77
CA GLU A 126 5.07 -6.66 -7.55
C GLU A 126 4.07 -6.38 -6.43
N ILE A 127 3.58 -7.43 -5.79
CA ILE A 127 2.58 -7.34 -4.74
C ILE A 127 3.24 -7.55 -3.39
N TYR A 128 3.18 -6.51 -2.58
CA TYR A 128 3.69 -6.47 -1.23
C TYR A 128 2.58 -6.61 -0.21
N LYS A 129 2.92 -7.26 0.90
CA LYS A 129 2.09 -7.30 2.10
C LYS A 129 2.78 -6.59 3.24
N LYS A 130 2.04 -5.79 3.99
CA LYS A 130 2.51 -5.13 5.20
C LYS A 130 2.78 -6.17 6.28
N LEU A 131 3.98 -6.09 6.87
CA LEU A 131 4.33 -6.87 8.05
C LEU A 131 3.80 -6.13 9.29
N LYS A 132 3.21 -6.90 10.22
CA LYS A 132 2.68 -6.38 11.48
C LYS A 132 3.80 -6.04 12.45
#